data_AF-A0A971C2J8-F1
#
_entry.id   AF-A0A971C2J8-F1
#
_cell.length_a   1.000
_cell.length_b   1.000
_cell.length_c   1.000
_cell.angle_alpha   90.00
_cell.angle_beta   90.00
_cell.angle_gamma   90.00
#
_symmetry.space_group_name_H-M   'P 1'
#
loop_
_entity.id
_entity.type
_entity.pdbx_description
1 polymer ?
#
loop_
_entity_poly.entity_id
_entity_poly.type
_entity_poly.pdbx_seq_one_letter_code
_entity_poly.pdbx_strand_id
1 'polypeptide(L)'
;MKRLECPSCGGPLSSLSSSATTCPYCGSSISLERDATGSIAPTLTRLGTGTRYLAKEAQYQRTNRELAELRETLETNYQDLDDYLSTRKRPGYGKVVLFAGLGSLMLLGSSSGWDTLGLGLLATAFLIWWFAYTGRLRYDRETRELNQAVDDAEAMVIKGEAAHAKLRKELDSLARKL
;
A
#
# COMPACT_ATOMS: atom_id res chain seq x y z
N MET A 1 34.37 14.59 -45.01
CA MET A 1 32.98 14.88 -44.59
C MET A 1 32.72 14.14 -43.29
N LYS A 2 32.48 14.86 -42.18
CA LYS A 2 32.22 14.23 -40.88
C LYS A 2 30.80 13.63 -40.94
N ARG A 3 30.67 12.30 -40.96
CA ARG A 3 29.36 11.66 -40.84
C ARG A 3 28.87 11.85 -39.41
N LEU A 4 27.64 12.31 -39.27
CA LEU A 4 26.98 12.41 -37.97
C LEU A 4 26.40 11.04 -37.65
N GLU A 5 26.65 10.53 -36.45
CA GLU A 5 26.13 9.24 -35.98
C GLU A 5 25.01 9.50 -34.96
N CYS A 6 23.96 8.68 -35.00
CA CYS A 6 22.88 8.77 -34.01
C CYS A 6 23.39 8.30 -32.63
N PRO A 7 23.24 9.08 -31.55
CA PRO A 7 23.71 8.65 -30.24
C PRO A 7 22.83 7.55 -29.61
N SER A 8 21.66 7.26 -30.19
CA SER A 8 20.73 6.24 -29.66
C SER A 8 20.87 4.88 -30.35
N CYS A 9 21.37 4.82 -31.60
CA CYS A 9 21.49 3.55 -32.35
C CYS A 9 22.79 3.40 -33.15
N GLY A 10 23.65 4.43 -33.20
CA GLY A 10 24.88 4.42 -34.00
C GLY A 10 24.67 4.51 -35.51
N GLY A 11 23.42 4.63 -35.99
CA GLY A 11 23.12 4.72 -37.41
C GLY A 11 23.61 6.03 -38.05
N PRO A 12 24.04 6.01 -39.33
CA PRO A 12 24.53 7.21 -40.01
C PRO A 12 23.38 8.19 -40.30
N LEU A 13 23.52 9.43 -39.84
CA LEU A 13 22.58 10.52 -40.11
C LEU A 13 22.97 11.21 -41.42
N SER A 14 22.08 11.17 -42.41
CA SER A 14 22.16 12.04 -43.59
C SER A 14 21.90 13.48 -43.14
N SER A 15 22.84 14.39 -43.39
CA SER A 15 22.76 15.79 -42.97
C SER A 15 21.58 16.49 -43.66
N LEU A 16 20.42 16.52 -43.02
CA LEU A 16 19.35 17.44 -43.37
C LEU A 16 19.67 18.79 -42.74
N SER A 17 19.54 19.85 -43.53
CA SER A 17 19.82 21.25 -43.20
C SER A 17 18.91 21.85 -42.12
N SER A 18 18.15 21.04 -41.37
CA SER A 18 17.18 21.46 -40.38
C SER A 18 17.68 21.21 -38.95
N SER A 19 17.41 22.17 -38.07
CA SER A 19 17.78 22.15 -36.64
C SER A 19 17.20 20.97 -35.85
N ALA A 20 16.14 20.31 -36.35
CA ALA A 20 15.60 19.07 -35.80
C ALA A 20 15.42 18.02 -36.92
N THR A 21 15.87 16.79 -36.69
CA THR A 21 15.75 15.66 -37.63
C THR A 21 15.39 14.38 -36.88
N THR A 22 14.49 13.55 -37.43
CA THR A 22 14.15 12.23 -36.87
C THR A 22 15.04 11.16 -37.50
N CYS A 23 15.64 10.29 -36.68
CA CYS A 23 16.47 9.19 -37.18
C CYS A 23 15.58 8.14 -37.88
N PRO A 24 15.85 7.78 -39.15
CA PRO A 24 15.04 6.80 -39.89
C PRO A 24 15.24 5.36 -39.40
N TYR A 25 16.31 5.08 -38.65
CA TYR A 25 16.60 3.74 -38.15
C TYR A 25 15.88 3.41 -36.85
N CYS A 26 15.93 4.31 -35.85
CA CYS A 26 15.35 4.06 -34.53
C CYS A 26 14.16 4.98 -34.19
N GLY A 27 13.84 5.97 -35.04
CA GLY A 27 12.76 6.91 -34.80
C GLY A 27 13.03 7.95 -33.70
N SER A 28 14.26 8.04 -33.17
CA SER A 28 14.62 9.06 -32.18
C SER A 28 14.67 10.45 -32.81
N SER A 29 14.11 11.47 -32.15
CA SER A 29 14.27 12.86 -32.61
C SER A 29 15.58 13.44 -32.09
N ILE A 30 16.37 14.00 -33.01
CA ILE A 30 17.71 14.54 -32.75
C ILE A 30 17.69 16.01 -33.12
N SER A 31 18.15 16.85 -32.20
CA SER A 31 18.40 18.26 -32.46
C SER A 31 19.86 18.43 -32.86
N LEU A 32 20.10 19.16 -33.95
CA LEU A 32 21.44 19.49 -34.42
C LEU A 32 21.73 20.93 -34.01
N GLU A 33 22.43 21.09 -32.89
CA GLU A 33 22.81 22.40 -32.37
C GLU A 33 24.28 22.66 -32.70
N ARG A 34 24.60 23.92 -32.98
CA ARG A 34 25.96 24.33 -33.34
C ARG A 34 26.63 24.83 -32.08
N ASP A 35 27.69 24.15 -31.64
CA ASP A 35 28.48 24.58 -30.49
C ASP A 35 29.19 25.91 -30.79
N ALA A 36 29.61 26.64 -29.75
CA ALA A 36 30.31 27.92 -29.87
C ALA A 36 31.61 27.86 -30.71
N THR A 37 32.20 26.67 -30.85
CA THR A 37 33.37 26.35 -31.69
C THR A 37 33.04 26.06 -33.16
N GLY A 38 31.77 26.16 -33.57
CA GLY A 38 31.33 25.95 -34.95
C GLY A 38 31.14 24.48 -35.34
N SER A 39 31.35 23.53 -34.43
CA SER A 39 31.04 22.10 -34.61
C SER A 39 29.55 21.82 -34.45
N ILE A 40 29.01 20.93 -35.29
CA ILE A 40 27.64 20.43 -35.17
C ILE A 40 27.68 19.20 -34.27
N ALA A 41 27.08 19.28 -33.09
CA ALA A 41 26.94 18.15 -32.16
C ALA A 41 25.47 17.68 -32.15
N PRO A 42 25.20 16.39 -32.42
CA PRO A 42 23.84 15.86 -32.36
C PRO A 42 23.43 15.64 -30.90
N THR A 43 22.41 16.36 -30.45
CA THR A 43 21.81 16.22 -29.12
C THR A 43 20.53 15.39 -29.22
N LEU A 44 20.45 14.31 -28.44
CA LEU A 44 19.23 13.48 -28.37
C LEU A 44 18.13 14.21 -27.62
N THR A 45 17.03 14.51 -28.31
CA THR A 45 15.86 15.17 -27.69
C THR A 45 14.79 14.16 -27.30
N ARG A 46 14.60 13.08 -28.08
CA ARG A 46 13.61 12.03 -27.79
C ARG A 46 14.11 10.66 -28.21
N LEU A 47 14.02 9.70 -27.29
CA LEU A 47 14.28 8.28 -27.52
C LEU A 47 13.30 7.68 -28.54
N GLY A 48 13.81 6.77 -29.38
CA GLY A 48 13.02 5.99 -30.33
C GLY A 48 11.96 5.11 -29.65
N THR A 49 10.95 4.66 -30.40
CA THR A 49 9.83 3.86 -29.87
C THR A 49 10.29 2.56 -29.21
N GLY A 50 11.32 1.92 -29.75
CA GLY A 50 11.89 0.67 -29.21
C GLY A 50 12.51 0.82 -27.81
N THR A 51 13.31 1.87 -27.57
CA THR A 51 13.92 2.09 -26.25
C THR A 51 12.88 2.57 -25.22
N ARG A 52 11.86 3.31 -25.66
CA ARG A 52 10.72 3.69 -24.81
C ARG A 52 9.87 2.47 -24.40
N TYR A 53 9.66 1.53 -25.32
CA TYR A 53 8.96 0.28 -25.03
C TYR A 53 9.71 -0.55 -23.97
N LEU A 54 11.02 -0.79 -24.18
CA LEU A 54 11.85 -1.54 -23.23
C LEU A 54 11.89 -0.90 -21.83
N ALA A 55 12.00 0.42 -21.75
CA ALA A 55 11.96 1.13 -20.47
C ALA A 55 10.61 0.98 -19.75
N LYS A 56 9.49 1.01 -20.50
CA LYS A 56 8.15 0.80 -19.93
C LYS A 56 7.89 -0.64 -19.53
N GLU A 57 8.36 -1.61 -20.31
CA GLU A 57 8.26 -3.03 -19.95
C GLU A 57 9.01 -3.30 -18.64
N ALA A 58 10.23 -2.78 -18.49
CA ALA A 58 10.97 -2.87 -17.22
C ALA A 58 10.25 -2.17 -16.05
N GLN A 59 9.53 -1.08 -16.31
CA GLN A 59 8.70 -0.42 -15.29
C GLN A 59 7.46 -1.25 -14.93
N TYR A 60 6.80 -1.85 -15.91
CA TYR A 60 5.65 -2.75 -15.72
C TYR A 60 6.05 -3.95 -14.86
N GLN A 61 7.18 -4.59 -15.18
CA GLN A 61 7.70 -5.71 -14.39
C GLN A 61 8.01 -5.34 -12.93
N ARG A 62 8.58 -4.15 -12.68
CA ARG A 62 8.81 -3.66 -11.31
C ARG A 62 7.51 -3.45 -10.55
N THR A 63 6.55 -2.75 -11.18
CA THR A 63 5.23 -2.50 -10.58
C THR A 63 4.50 -3.80 -10.27
N ASN A 64 4.64 -4.82 -11.12
CA ASN A 64 4.02 -6.12 -10.90
C ASN A 64 4.65 -6.90 -9.72
N ARG A 65 5.97 -6.74 -9.49
CA ARG A 65 6.63 -7.29 -8.30
C ARG A 65 6.16 -6.59 -7.03
N GLU A 66 6.11 -5.26 -7.04
CA GLU A 66 5.58 -4.46 -5.92
C GLU A 66 4.13 -4.84 -5.59
N LEU A 67 3.29 -5.08 -6.61
CA LEU A 67 1.92 -5.57 -6.40
C LEU A 67 1.86 -6.97 -5.80
N ALA A 68 2.75 -7.87 -6.19
CA ALA A 68 2.81 -9.21 -5.63
C ALA A 68 3.19 -9.16 -4.13
N GLU A 69 4.18 -8.35 -3.78
CA GLU A 69 4.64 -8.15 -2.39
C GLU A 69 3.55 -7.50 -1.52
N LEU A 70 2.83 -6.51 -2.05
CA LEU A 70 1.70 -5.89 -1.35
C LEU A 70 0.57 -6.89 -1.10
N ARG A 71 0.27 -7.77 -2.05
CA ARG A 71 -0.76 -8.81 -1.89
C ARG A 71 -0.36 -9.83 -0.82
N GLU A 72 0.89 -10.27 -0.80
CA GLU A 72 1.40 -11.18 0.24
C GLU A 72 1.37 -10.52 1.63
N THR A 73 1.73 -9.25 1.72
CA THR A 73 1.64 -8.47 2.97
C THR A 73 0.19 -8.38 3.45
N LEU A 74 -0.75 -8.13 2.54
CA LEU A 74 -2.17 -8.08 2.86
C LEU A 74 -2.69 -9.44 3.34
N GLU A 75 -2.34 -10.55 2.68
CA GLU A 75 -2.72 -11.90 3.11
C GLU A 75 -2.17 -12.23 4.51
N THR A 76 -0.92 -11.87 4.78
CA THR A 76 -0.29 -12.07 6.10
C THR A 76 -1.01 -11.26 7.18
N ASN A 77 -1.33 -9.99 6.92
CA ASN A 77 -2.08 -9.15 7.85
C ASN A 77 -3.48 -9.73 8.14
N TYR A 78 -4.15 -10.30 7.14
CA TYR A 78 -5.44 -10.97 7.32
C TYR A 78 -5.31 -12.23 8.19
N GLN A 79 -4.26 -13.03 7.99
CA GLN A 79 -3.98 -14.20 8.83
C GLN A 79 -3.70 -13.80 10.28
N ASP A 80 -2.87 -12.79 10.50
CA ASP A 80 -2.56 -12.27 11.84
C ASP A 80 -3.82 -11.75 12.54
N LEU A 81 -4.71 -11.08 11.80
CA LEU A 81 -6.00 -10.62 12.31
C LEU A 81 -6.89 -11.81 12.73
N ASP A 82 -6.98 -12.85 11.91
CA ASP A 82 -7.79 -14.04 12.24
C ASP A 82 -7.22 -14.82 13.44
N ASP A 83 -5.90 -14.98 13.50
CA ASP A 83 -5.20 -15.59 14.63
C ASP A 83 -5.40 -14.78 15.92
N TYR A 84 -5.34 -13.45 15.82
CA TYR A 84 -5.63 -12.56 16.95
C TYR A 84 -7.07 -12.71 17.42
N LEU A 85 -8.04 -12.76 16.50
CA LEU A 85 -9.46 -12.92 16.82
C LEU A 85 -9.76 -14.31 17.40
N SER A 86 -9.08 -15.35 16.94
CA SER A 86 -9.29 -16.74 17.38
C SER A 86 -8.65 -17.04 18.73
N THR A 87 -7.44 -16.52 18.99
CA THR A 87 -6.72 -16.71 20.25
C THR A 87 -7.28 -15.84 21.38
N ARG A 88 -7.74 -14.62 21.08
CA ARG A 88 -8.27 -13.69 22.09
C ARG A 88 -9.77 -13.93 22.32
N LYS A 89 -10.11 -15.05 22.96
CA LYS A 89 -11.44 -15.22 23.58
C LYS A 89 -11.74 -13.98 24.43
N ARG A 90 -12.89 -13.33 24.17
CA ARG A 90 -13.37 -12.13 24.90
C ARG A 90 -12.99 -12.23 26.39
N PRO A 91 -12.48 -11.14 27.02
CA PRO A 91 -12.02 -11.17 28.40
C PRO A 91 -13.03 -11.93 29.24
N GLY A 92 -12.63 -13.10 29.72
CA GLY A 92 -13.56 -14.10 30.21
C GLY A 92 -14.43 -13.48 31.28
N TYR A 93 -15.69 -13.16 30.92
CA TYR A 93 -16.70 -12.64 31.84
C TYR A 93 -16.77 -13.53 33.09
N GLY A 94 -16.48 -14.83 32.92
CA GLY A 94 -16.33 -15.79 34.02
C GLY A 94 -15.30 -15.43 35.09
N LYS A 95 -14.13 -14.84 34.75
CA LYS A 95 -13.15 -14.44 35.77
C LYS A 95 -13.63 -13.20 36.55
N VAL A 96 -14.16 -12.20 35.85
CA VAL A 96 -14.71 -10.98 36.48
C VAL A 96 -15.91 -11.32 37.37
N VAL A 97 -16.81 -12.19 36.91
CA VAL A 97 -17.97 -12.66 37.68
C VAL A 97 -17.54 -13.49 38.89
N LEU A 98 -16.52 -14.36 38.78
CA LEU A 98 -15.98 -15.12 39.92
C LEU A 98 -15.44 -14.20 41.02
N PHE A 99 -14.61 -13.20 40.65
CA PHE A 99 -14.06 -12.26 41.62
C PHE A 99 -15.13 -11.35 42.25
N ALA A 100 -16.10 -10.88 41.46
CA ALA A 100 -17.21 -10.08 41.97
C ALA A 100 -18.16 -10.87 42.88
N GLY A 101 -18.44 -12.13 42.54
CA GLY A 101 -19.26 -13.03 43.36
C GLY A 101 -18.59 -13.36 44.70
N LEU A 102 -17.29 -13.65 44.70
CA LEU A 102 -16.49 -13.85 45.93
C LEU A 102 -16.47 -12.59 46.80
N GLY A 103 -16.30 -11.41 46.19
CA GLY A 103 -16.34 -10.14 46.91
C GLY A 103 -17.70 -9.86 47.58
N SER A 104 -18.81 -10.17 46.90
CA SER A 104 -20.16 -10.04 47.48
C SER A 104 -20.38 -11.01 48.64
N LEU A 105 -19.87 -12.24 48.53
CA LEU A 105 -19.96 -13.26 49.58
C LEU A 105 -19.15 -12.86 50.84
N MET A 106 -18.03 -12.16 50.65
CA MET A 106 -17.20 -11.70 51.77
C MET A 106 -17.83 -10.53 52.54
N LEU A 107 -18.55 -9.64 51.86
CA LEU A 107 -19.29 -8.53 52.49
C LEU A 107 -20.52 -9.00 53.28
N LEU A 108 -21.10 -10.13 52.85
CA LEU A 108 -22.22 -10.81 53.51
C LEU A 108 -21.87 -11.39 54.89
N GLY A 109 -20.61 -11.74 55.14
CA GLY A 109 -20.17 -12.36 56.39
C GLY A 109 -20.10 -11.42 57.60
N SER A 110 -20.17 -10.09 57.40
CA SER A 110 -19.82 -9.11 58.43
C SER A 110 -20.98 -8.22 58.90
N SER A 111 -22.18 -8.34 58.33
CA SER A 111 -23.32 -7.50 58.71
C SER A 111 -24.63 -8.26 58.71
N SER A 112 -25.33 -8.26 59.85
CA SER A 112 -26.60 -8.97 60.08
C SER A 112 -27.85 -8.16 59.68
N GLY A 113 -27.69 -7.10 58.87
CA GLY A 113 -28.77 -6.21 58.43
C GLY A 113 -29.23 -6.51 57.01
N TRP A 114 -30.54 -6.43 56.74
CA TRP A 114 -31.10 -6.61 55.40
C TRP A 114 -30.75 -5.42 54.46
N ASP A 115 -30.40 -4.27 55.02
CA ASP A 115 -30.05 -3.06 54.27
C ASP A 115 -28.65 -3.12 53.62
N THR A 116 -27.71 -3.88 54.18
CA THR A 116 -26.34 -4.00 53.64
C THR A 116 -26.26 -4.94 52.44
N LEU A 117 -27.19 -5.89 52.35
CA LEU A 117 -27.36 -6.83 51.24
C LEU A 117 -27.70 -6.12 49.92
N GLY A 118 -28.62 -5.15 49.96
CA GLY A 118 -29.06 -4.42 48.77
C GLY A 118 -27.94 -3.56 48.16
N LEU A 119 -27.21 -2.84 49.02
CA LEU A 119 -26.08 -2.00 48.58
C LEU A 119 -24.91 -2.85 48.06
N GLY A 120 -24.64 -4.00 48.67
CA GLY A 120 -23.60 -4.93 48.20
C GLY A 120 -23.87 -5.50 46.81
N LEU A 121 -25.11 -5.90 46.52
CA LEU A 121 -25.50 -6.40 45.20
C LEU A 121 -25.44 -5.32 44.12
N LEU A 122 -25.88 -4.10 44.43
CA LEU A 122 -25.78 -2.97 43.49
C LEU A 122 -24.32 -2.59 43.20
N ALA A 123 -23.45 -2.60 44.22
CA ALA A 123 -22.04 -2.30 44.04
C ALA A 123 -21.33 -3.37 43.18
N THR A 124 -21.62 -4.65 43.37
CA THR A 124 -21.04 -5.72 42.55
C THR A 124 -21.57 -5.73 41.13
N ALA A 125 -22.87 -5.48 40.94
CA ALA A 125 -23.46 -5.29 39.61
C ALA A 125 -22.83 -4.09 38.89
N PHE A 126 -22.61 -2.97 39.59
CA PHE A 126 -21.94 -1.79 39.03
C PHE A 126 -20.48 -2.09 38.65
N LEU A 127 -19.73 -2.80 39.49
CA LEU A 127 -18.34 -3.17 39.18
C LEU A 127 -18.25 -4.13 37.99
N ILE A 128 -19.14 -5.11 37.90
CA ILE A 128 -19.22 -6.02 36.74
C ILE A 128 -19.55 -5.24 35.48
N TRP A 129 -20.55 -4.36 35.55
CA TRP A 129 -20.94 -3.51 34.42
C TRP A 129 -19.82 -2.57 34.01
N TRP A 130 -19.14 -1.92 34.97
CA TRP A 130 -18.00 -1.03 34.73
C TRP A 130 -16.82 -1.77 34.07
N PHE A 131 -16.46 -2.96 34.56
CA PHE A 131 -15.38 -3.76 33.98
C PHE A 131 -15.73 -4.27 32.58
N ALA A 132 -16.97 -4.70 32.37
CA ALA A 132 -17.46 -5.10 31.06
C ALA A 132 -17.50 -3.93 30.07
N TYR A 133 -17.94 -2.75 30.52
CA TYR A 133 -18.03 -1.54 29.72
C TYR A 133 -16.63 -1.03 29.34
N THR A 134 -15.72 -0.91 30.31
CA THR A 134 -14.34 -0.48 30.05
C THR A 134 -13.56 -1.49 29.20
N GLY A 135 -13.77 -2.80 29.42
CA GLY A 135 -13.20 -3.85 28.58
C GLY A 135 -13.70 -3.80 27.14
N ARG A 136 -15.01 -3.57 26.94
CA ARG A 136 -15.61 -3.40 25.61
C ARG A 136 -15.06 -2.16 24.90
N LEU A 137 -14.92 -1.03 25.60
CA LEU A 137 -14.37 0.20 25.02
C LEU A 137 -12.91 0.05 24.54
N ARG A 138 -12.07 -0.70 25.28
CA ARG A 138 -10.71 -1.01 24.83
C ARG A 138 -10.71 -1.92 23.62
N TYR A 139 -11.52 -2.97 23.64
CA TYR A 139 -11.67 -3.90 22.51
C TYR A 139 -12.11 -3.19 21.23
N ASP A 140 -13.12 -2.31 21.33
CA ASP A 140 -13.64 -1.55 20.20
C ASP A 140 -12.62 -0.53 19.66
N ARG A 141 -11.65 -0.07 20.47
CA ARG A 141 -10.59 0.83 19.98
C ARG A 141 -9.52 0.06 19.20
N GLU A 142 -9.02 -1.03 19.79
CA GLU A 142 -7.96 -1.86 19.19
C GLU A 142 -8.43 -2.51 17.87
N THR A 143 -9.68 -2.97 17.82
CA THR A 143 -10.29 -3.49 16.58
C THR A 143 -10.50 -2.41 15.52
N ARG A 144 -10.83 -1.17 15.90
CA ARG A 144 -10.91 -0.05 14.95
C ARG A 144 -9.55 0.30 14.36
N GLU A 145 -8.49 0.29 15.16
CA GLU A 145 -7.13 0.55 14.69
C GLU A 145 -6.66 -0.54 13.71
N LEU A 146 -6.92 -1.82 14.00
CA LEU A 146 -6.60 -2.90 13.04
C LEU A 146 -7.43 -2.80 11.75
N ASN A 147 -8.74 -2.56 11.84
CA ASN A 147 -9.58 -2.44 10.64
C ASN A 147 -9.14 -1.25 9.77
N GLN A 148 -8.76 -0.12 10.38
CA GLN A 148 -8.23 1.03 9.63
C GLN A 148 -6.93 0.68 8.90
N ALA A 149 -6.03 -0.08 9.52
CA ALA A 149 -4.80 -0.52 8.87
C ALA A 149 -5.07 -1.45 7.67
N VAL A 150 -6.09 -2.31 7.76
CA VAL A 150 -6.53 -3.17 6.65
C VAL A 150 -7.13 -2.33 5.52
N ASP A 151 -8.05 -1.41 5.83
CA ASP A 151 -8.68 -0.51 4.85
C ASP A 151 -7.62 0.32 4.10
N ASP A 152 -6.63 0.85 4.82
CA ASP A 152 -5.52 1.61 4.24
C ASP A 152 -4.66 0.74 3.30
N ALA A 153 -4.37 -0.51 3.70
CA ALA A 153 -3.62 -1.46 2.88
C ALA A 153 -4.38 -1.82 1.59
N GLU A 154 -5.70 -2.07 1.67
CA GLU A 154 -6.55 -2.31 0.51
C GLU A 154 -6.55 -1.12 -0.45
N ALA A 155 -6.64 0.10 0.07
CA ALA A 155 -6.59 1.31 -0.75
C ALA A 155 -5.26 1.43 -1.52
N MET A 156 -4.13 1.04 -0.92
CA MET A 156 -2.84 1.00 -1.60
C MET A 156 -2.80 -0.03 -2.74
N VAL A 157 -3.36 -1.22 -2.51
CA VAL A 157 -3.47 -2.28 -3.54
C VAL A 157 -4.32 -1.81 -4.71
N ILE A 158 -5.51 -1.26 -4.46
CA ILE A 158 -6.42 -0.75 -5.50
C ILE A 158 -5.72 0.34 -6.34
N LYS A 159 -5.00 1.26 -5.69
CA LYS A 159 -4.25 2.31 -6.38
C LYS A 159 -3.11 1.72 -7.24
N GLY A 160 -2.42 0.71 -6.74
CA GLY A 160 -1.39 -0.02 -7.48
C GLY A 160 -1.95 -0.74 -8.71
N GLU A 161 -3.09 -1.42 -8.57
CA GLU A 161 -3.77 -2.11 -9.67
C GLU A 161 -4.21 -1.14 -10.77
N ALA A 162 -4.73 0.03 -10.40
CA ALA A 162 -5.08 1.08 -11.35
C ALA A 162 -3.86 1.60 -12.13
N ALA A 163 -2.73 1.80 -11.44
CA ALA A 163 -1.46 2.20 -12.08
C ALA A 163 -0.95 1.12 -13.04
N HIS A 164 -1.01 -0.15 -12.64
CA HIS A 164 -0.64 -1.30 -13.46
C HIS A 164 -1.52 -1.42 -14.71
N ALA A 165 -2.83 -1.28 -14.58
CA ALA A 165 -3.76 -1.28 -15.70
C ALA A 165 -3.50 -0.15 -16.70
N LYS A 166 -3.12 1.04 -16.21
CA LYS A 166 -2.73 2.17 -17.06
C LYS A 166 -1.43 1.88 -17.82
N LEU A 167 -0.40 1.36 -17.14
CA LEU A 167 0.87 0.99 -17.77
C LEU A 167 0.67 -0.06 -18.86
N ARG A 168 -0.17 -1.08 -18.60
CA ARG A 168 -0.52 -2.10 -19.59
C ARG A 168 -1.12 -1.50 -20.87
N LYS A 169 -2.12 -0.61 -20.74
CA LYS A 169 -2.72 0.08 -21.90
C LYS A 169 -1.71 0.89 -22.69
N GLU A 170 -0.78 1.57 -22.00
CA GLU A 170 0.28 2.33 -22.66
C GLU A 170 1.27 1.41 -23.40
N LEU A 171 1.60 0.26 -22.82
CA LEU A 171 2.42 -0.77 -23.46
C LEU A 171 1.75 -1.29 -24.74
N ASP A 172 0.47 -1.65 -24.69
CA ASP A 172 -0.31 -2.09 -25.85
C ASP A 172 -0.39 -1.01 -26.94
N SER A 173 -0.42 0.27 -26.54
CA SER A 173 -0.40 1.40 -27.48
C SER A 173 0.95 1.59 -28.16
N LEU A 174 2.06 1.24 -27.48
CA LEU A 174 3.40 1.30 -28.03
C LEU A 174 3.70 0.07 -28.90
N ALA A 175 3.26 -1.12 -28.47
CA ALA A 175 3.38 -2.36 -29.22
C ALA A 175 2.71 -2.28 -30.60
N ARG A 176 1.54 -1.64 -30.68
CA ARG A 176 0.83 -1.40 -31.97
C ARG A 176 1.53 -0.40 -32.89
N LYS A 177 2.51 0.37 -32.41
CA LYS A 177 3.24 1.39 -33.17
C LYS A 177 4.64 0.93 -33.59
N LEU A 178 5.07 -0.24 -33.13
CA LEU A 178 6.30 -0.93 -33.54
C LEU A 178 6.00 -1.77 -34.79
#